data_AF-A0A7R7BT88-F1
#
_entry.id   AF-A0A7R7BT88-F1
#
_cell.length_a   1.000
_cell.length_b   1.000
_cell.length_c   1.000
_cell.angle_alpha   90.00
_cell.angle_beta   90.00
_cell.angle_gamma   90.00
#
_symmetry.space_group_name_H-M   'P 1'
#
loop_
_entity.id
_entity.type
_entity.pdbx_description
1 polymer ?
#
loop_
_entity_poly.entity_id
_entity_poly.type
_entity_poly.pdbx_seq_one_letter_code
_entity_poly.pdbx_strand_id
1 'polypeptide(L)' 'MNCVELNVAMGEVAKELSATAITRGKVAKTNIPNWLWGARRVASTVTARQSAKIERLQQQEAAIAAARRSRC' A
#
# COMPACT_ATOMS: atom_id res chain seq x y z
N MET A 1 -16.82 12.57 -11.67
CA MET A 1 -15.53 11.99 -12.06
C MET A 1 -15.36 12.09 -13.56
N ASN A 2 -14.67 13.15 -13.97
CA ASN A 2 -14.09 13.32 -15.31
C ASN A 2 -12.83 12.42 -15.44
N CYS A 3 -12.43 12.10 -16.66
CA CYS A 3 -11.21 11.34 -16.98
C CYS A 3 -9.94 11.94 -16.37
N VAL A 4 -9.87 13.26 -16.28
CA VAL A 4 -8.75 13.96 -15.61
C VAL A 4 -8.74 13.65 -14.12
N GLU A 5 -9.90 13.72 -13.45
CA GLU A 5 -10.03 13.40 -12.01
C GLU A 5 -9.71 11.93 -11.73
N LEU A 6 -10.14 11.02 -12.61
CA LEU A 6 -9.80 9.59 -12.53
C LEU A 6 -8.30 9.34 -12.68
N ASN A 7 -7.61 10.06 -13.57
CA ASN A 7 -6.16 9.97 -13.74
C ASN A 7 -5.40 10.50 -12.53
N VAL A 8 -5.83 11.63 -11.96
CA VAL A 8 -5.21 12.19 -10.75
C VAL A 8 -5.40 11.23 -9.57
N ALA A 9 -6.62 10.73 -9.36
CA ALA A 9 -6.91 9.77 -8.31
C ALA A 9 -6.10 8.47 -8.46
N MET A 10 -5.95 7.96 -9.69
CA MET A 10 -5.09 6.80 -9.98
C MET A 10 -3.62 7.08 -9.60
N GLY A 11 -3.12 8.28 -9.92
CA GLY A 11 -1.75 8.70 -9.58
C GLY A 11 -1.51 8.82 -8.08
N GLU A 12 -2.48 9.35 -7.32
CA GLU A 12 -2.41 9.43 -5.86
C GLU A 12 -2.39 8.04 -5.22
N VAL A 13 -3.28 7.14 -5.65
CA VAL A 13 -3.31 5.75 -5.16
C VAL A 13 -2.00 5.03 -5.48
N ALA A 14 -1.45 5.18 -6.70
CA ALA A 14 -0.17 4.59 -7.07
C ALA A 14 1.01 5.12 -6.23
N LYS A 15 0.99 6.41 -5.89
CA LYS A 15 1.99 7.04 -5.01
C LYS A 15 1.90 6.47 -3.59
N GLU A 16 0.69 6.37 -3.03
CA GLU A 16 0.48 5.78 -1.71
C GLU A 16 0.84 4.29 -1.67
N LEU A 17 0.51 3.54 -2.72
CA LEU A 17 0.85 2.13 -2.86
C LEU A 17 2.38 1.95 -2.81
N SER A 18 3.10 2.74 -3.60
CA SER A 18 4.56 2.72 -3.67
C SER A 18 5.19 3.07 -2.32
N ALA A 19 4.72 4.13 -1.66
CA ALA A 19 5.20 4.52 -0.34
C ALA A 19 4.94 3.43 0.72
N THR A 20 3.77 2.79 0.67
CA THR A 20 3.40 1.71 1.59
C THR A 20 4.23 0.45 1.34
N ALA A 21 4.50 0.12 0.08
CA ALA A 21 5.37 -1.00 -0.30
C ALA A 21 6.82 -0.78 0.17
N ILE A 22 7.36 0.43 -0.01
CA ILE A 22 8.71 0.78 0.45
C ILE A 22 8.80 0.71 1.98
N THR A 23 7.82 1.26 2.69
CA THR A 23 7.80 1.22 4.16
C THR A 23 7.66 -0.21 4.68
N ARG A 24 6.83 -1.05 4.05
CA ARG A 24 6.77 -2.50 4.34
C ARG A 24 8.13 -3.17 4.16
N GLY A 25 8.81 -2.91 3.04
CA GLY A 25 10.14 -3.45 2.77
C GLY A 25 11.17 -3.05 3.84
N LYS A 26 11.15 -1.79 4.28
CA LYS A 26 12.02 -1.30 5.37
C LYS A 26 11.76 -2.02 6.69
N VAL A 27 10.49 -2.17 7.09
CA VAL A 27 10.13 -2.86 8.34
C VAL A 27 10.51 -4.34 8.28
N ALA A 28 10.28 -5.01 7.15
CA ALA A 28 10.65 -6.41 6.96
C ALA A 28 12.17 -6.66 6.96
N LYS A 29 12.95 -5.70 6.44
CA LYS A 29 14.43 -5.77 6.42
C LYS A 29 15.08 -5.29 7.71
N THR A 30 14.31 -4.76 8.66
CA THR A 30 14.85 -4.32 9.95
C THR A 30 15.36 -5.55 10.70
N ASN A 31 16.68 -5.63 10.89
CA ASN A 31 17.31 -6.74 11.60
C ASN A 31 17.05 -6.56 13.10
N ILE A 32 16.02 -7.23 13.60
CA ILE A 32 15.66 -7.20 15.02
C ILE A 32 16.37 -8.37 15.70
N PRO A 33 17.23 -8.11 16.71
CA PRO A 33 17.89 -9.17 17.45
C PRO A 33 16.90 -10.16 18.04
N ASN A 34 17.26 -11.45 18.06
CA ASN A 34 16.37 -12.53 18.52
C ASN A 34 15.96 -12.40 20.00
N TRP A 35 16.76 -11.70 20.82
CA TRP A 35 16.45 -11.45 22.23
C TRP A 35 15.43 -10.31 22.43
N LEU A 36 15.12 -9.53 21.39
CA LEU A 36 14.16 -8.41 21.44
C LEU A 36 12.78 -8.83 20.91
N TRP A 37 12.19 -9.82 21.58
CA TRP A 37 10.92 -10.46 21.19
C TRP A 37 9.76 -9.47 21.01
N GLY A 38 9.69 -8.42 21.86
CA GLY A 38 8.67 -7.38 21.79
C GLY A 38 8.71 -6.62 20.47
N ALA A 39 9.90 -6.17 20.05
CA ALA A 39 10.07 -5.46 18.78
C ALA A 39 9.74 -6.36 17.58
N ARG A 40 10.06 -7.67 17.66
CA ARG A 40 9.74 -8.64 16.60
C ARG A 40 8.23 -8.79 16.39
N ARG A 41 7.44 -8.85 17.47
CA ARG A 41 5.96 -8.89 17.38
C ARG A 41 5.40 -7.58 16.84
N VAL A 42 5.96 -6.44 17.20
CA VAL A 42 5.54 -5.14 16.64
C VAL A 42 5.85 -5.10 15.15
N ALA A 43 7.05 -5.52 14.71
CA ALA A 43 7.39 -5.55 13.29
C ALA A 43 6.48 -6.50 12.48
N SER A 44 6.13 -7.67 13.02
CA SER A 44 5.22 -8.59 12.34
C SER A 44 3.79 -8.03 12.23
N THR A 45 3.29 -7.38 13.29
CA THR A 45 1.96 -6.75 13.26
C THR A 45 1.92 -5.53 12.34
N VAL A 46 2.97 -4.71 12.32
CA VAL A 46 3.10 -3.57 11.40
C VAL A 46 3.18 -4.02 9.96
N THR A 47 3.97 -5.05 9.65
CA THR A 47 4.05 -5.60 8.29
C THR A 47 2.71 -6.19 7.85
N ALA A 48 1.98 -6.90 8.72
CA ALA A 48 0.64 -7.39 8.43
C ALA A 48 -0.34 -6.23 8.12
N ARG A 49 -0.32 -5.15 8.92
CA ARG A 49 -1.15 -3.96 8.67
C ARG A 49 -0.81 -3.27 7.35
N GLN A 50 0.48 -3.11 7.04
CA GLN A 50 0.91 -2.52 5.78
C GLN A 50 0.50 -3.38 4.59
N SER A 51 0.49 -4.70 4.74
CA SER A 51 0.02 -5.64 3.70
C SER A 51 -1.46 -5.47 3.41
N ALA A 52 -2.29 -5.42 4.46
CA ALA A 52 -3.72 -5.14 4.32
C ALA A 52 -3.98 -3.76 3.69
N LYS A 53 -3.14 -2.75 3.99
CA LYS A 53 -3.23 -1.43 3.36
C LYS A 53 -2.89 -1.51 1.85
N ILE A 54 -1.85 -2.25 1.48
CA ILE A 54 -1.47 -2.47 0.07
C ILE A 54 -2.62 -3.14 -0.70
N GLU A 55 -3.23 -4.19 -0.14
CA GLU A 55 -4.37 -4.87 -0.78
C GLU A 55 -5.55 -3.92 -1.01
N ARG A 56 -5.89 -3.10 -0.01
CA ARG A 56 -6.95 -2.08 -0.16
C ARG A 56 -6.62 -1.04 -1.24
N LEU A 57 -5.36 -0.60 -1.33
CA LEU A 57 -4.93 0.34 -2.35
C LEU A 57 -4.97 -0.29 -3.75
N GLN A 58 -4.59 -1.57 -3.90
CA GLN A 58 -4.72 -2.30 -5.17
C GLN A 58 -6.19 -2.44 -5.60
N GLN A 59 -7.10 -2.71 -4.66
CA GLN A 59 -8.54 -2.76 -4.95
C GLN A 59 -9.07 -1.41 -5.42
N GLN A 60 -8.63 -0.30 -4.81
CA GLN A 60 -9.00 1.05 -5.24
C GLN A 60 -8.45 1.38 -6.62
N GLU A 61 -7.18 1.04 -6.89
CA GLU A 61 -6.57 1.22 -8.21
C GLU A 61 -7.34 0.44 -9.29
N ALA A 62 -7.71 -0.82 -9.02
CA ALA A 62 -8.51 -1.63 -9.91
C ALA A 62 -9.90 -1.03 -10.17
N ALA A 63 -10.55 -0.48 -9.13
CA ALA A 63 -11.85 0.18 -9.26
C ALA A 63 -11.75 1.47 -10.09
N ILE A 64 -10.72 2.29 -9.87
CA ILE A 64 -10.46 3.52 -10.64
C ILE A 64 -10.13 3.17 -12.09
N ALA A 65 -9.31 2.13 -12.32
CA ALA A 65 -8.96 1.66 -13.66
C ALA A 65 -10.19 1.12 -14.41
N ALA A 66 -11.09 0.39 -13.74
CA ALA A 66 -12.35 -0.04 -14.32
C ALA A 66 -13.27 1.14 -14.65
N ALA A 67 -13.41 2.11 -13.74
CA ALA A 67 -14.18 3.32 -13.96
C ALA A 67 -13.63 4.14 -15.15
N ARG A 68 -12.30 4.28 -15.24
CA ARG A 68 -11.62 4.91 -16.38
C ARG A 68 -11.90 4.18 -17.69
N ARG A 69 -11.73 2.85 -17.74
CA ARG A 69 -12.02 2.03 -18.93
C ARG A 69 -13.47 2.17 -19.40
N SER A 70 -14.41 2.32 -18.47
CA SER A 70 -15.83 2.47 -18.80
C SER A 70 -16.23 3.87 -19.28
N ARG A 71 -15.41 4.91 -19.04
CA ARG A 71 -15.81 6.31 -19.20
C ARG A 71 -14.94 7.16 -20.14
N CYS A 72 -13.72 6.73 -20.51
CA CYS A 72 -12.69 7.62 -21.10
C CYS A 72 -12.19 7.25 -22.51
#